data_AF-A0A914YRE8-F1
#
_entry.id   AF-A0A914YRE8-F1
#
_cell.length_a   1.000
_cell.length_b   1.000
_cell.length_c   1.000
_cell.angle_alpha   90.00
_cell.angle_beta   90.00
_cell.angle_gamma   90.00
#
_symmetry.space_group_name_H-M   'P 1'
#
loop_
_entity.id
_entity.type
_entity.pdbx_description
1 polymer ?
#
loop_
_entity_poly.entity_id
_entity_poly.type
_entity_poly.pdbx_seq_one_letter_code
_entity_poly.pdbx_strand_id
1 'polypeptide(L)'
;MIQPIFCDPKDEIDLKNWSLMVKISDETFGDVGMVVDKELLTFLLGYNAAHLKKAIAEKNSDELEKCREKAQNLRKIFARLDLVLEVEFSPESSSYPVIKKINNLAKSLDVI
;
A
#
# COMPACT_ATOMS: atom_id res chain seq x y z
N MET A 1 0.28 -20.94 -12.71
CA MET A 1 1.17 -20.03 -13.44
C MET A 1 1.26 -18.76 -12.61
N ILE A 2 2.45 -18.36 -12.17
CA ILE A 2 2.64 -17.07 -11.48
C ILE A 2 2.86 -16.03 -12.57
N GLN A 3 2.03 -15.00 -12.60
CA GLN A 3 2.12 -13.92 -13.59
C GLN A 3 2.61 -12.63 -12.92
N PRO A 4 3.37 -11.79 -13.64
CA PRO A 4 3.79 -10.50 -13.12
C PRO A 4 2.58 -9.61 -12.89
N ILE A 5 2.55 -8.96 -11.74
CA ILE A 5 1.50 -8.02 -11.37
C ILE A 5 2.10 -6.62 -11.37
N PHE A 6 1.41 -5.67 -12.00
CA PHE A 6 1.72 -4.25 -11.89
C PHE A 6 0.92 -3.64 -10.75
N CYS A 7 1.60 -2.90 -9.87
CA CYS A 7 1.00 -2.29 -8.71
C CYS A 7 1.27 -0.78 -8.71
N ASP A 8 0.22 0.01 -8.94
CA ASP A 8 0.32 1.47 -9.03
C ASP A 8 -0.46 2.15 -7.90
N PRO A 9 0.23 2.68 -6.87
CA PRO A 9 -0.43 3.40 -5.79
C PRO A 9 -0.95 4.75 -6.30
N LYS A 10 -2.18 5.11 -5.93
CA LYS A 10 -2.67 6.48 -6.16
C LYS A 10 -1.77 7.51 -5.48
N ASP A 11 -1.78 8.72 -6.04
CA ASP A 11 -0.81 9.74 -5.65
C ASP A 11 -0.93 10.23 -4.21
N GLU A 12 -2.09 10.03 -3.58
CA GLU A 12 -2.42 10.59 -2.27
C GLU A 12 -2.92 9.51 -1.30
N ILE A 13 -2.45 9.59 -0.05
CA ILE A 13 -2.99 8.84 1.09
C ILE A 13 -4.18 9.63 1.64
N ASP A 14 -5.32 8.97 1.82
CA ASP A 14 -6.47 9.56 2.50
C ASP A 14 -6.16 9.70 4.00
N LEU A 15 -5.92 10.93 4.45
CA LEU A 15 -5.61 11.23 5.86
C LEU A 15 -6.82 11.10 6.81
N LYS A 16 -8.04 11.10 6.28
CA LYS A 16 -9.26 10.94 7.07
C LYS A 16 -9.43 9.48 7.45
N ASN A 17 -9.33 8.59 6.47
CA ASN A 17 -9.54 7.15 6.65
C ASN A 17 -8.25 6.36 6.87
N TRP A 18 -7.09 7.00 6.69
CA TRP A 18 -5.78 6.38 6.70
C TRP A 18 -5.70 5.18 5.77
N SER A 19 -5.97 5.44 4.49
CA SER A 19 -6.01 4.42 3.46
C SER A 19 -5.22 4.87 2.23
N LEU A 20 -4.67 3.89 1.52
CA LEU A 20 -4.00 4.08 0.24
C LEU A 20 -4.73 3.21 -0.78
N MET A 21 -5.22 3.82 -1.85
CA MET A 21 -5.77 3.08 -2.97
C MET A 21 -4.64 2.68 -3.90
N VAL A 22 -4.63 1.42 -4.31
CA VAL A 22 -3.64 0.86 -5.21
C VAL A 22 -4.37 0.19 -6.36
N LYS A 23 -3.95 0.47 -7.59
CA LYS A 23 -4.43 -0.23 -8.77
C LYS A 23 -3.53 -1.42 -9.02
N ILE A 24 -4.14 -2.57 -9.24
CA ILE A 24 -3.47 -3.80 -9.57
C ILE A 24 -3.94 -4.26 -10.94
N SER A 25 -3.00 -4.59 -11.81
CA SER A 25 -3.28 -5.15 -13.13
C SER A 25 -2.33 -6.30 -13.45
N ASP A 26 -2.84 -7.26 -14.21
CA ASP A 26 -2.07 -8.37 -14.78
C ASP A 26 -2.50 -8.62 -16.24
N GLU A 27 -2.01 -9.68 -16.87
CA GLU A 27 -2.36 -10.01 -18.26
C GLU A 27 -3.81 -10.49 -18.43
N THR A 28 -4.48 -10.85 -17.34
CA THR A 28 -5.83 -11.45 -17.34
C THR A 28 -6.93 -10.47 -16.94
N PHE A 29 -6.62 -9.45 -16.15
CA PHE A 29 -7.55 -8.44 -15.67
C PHE A 29 -7.00 -7.02 -15.87
N GLY A 30 -7.87 -6.11 -16.34
CA GLY A 30 -7.61 -4.67 -16.32
C GLY A 30 -7.52 -4.11 -14.90
N ASP A 31 -7.15 -2.83 -14.76
CA ASP A 31 -6.95 -2.15 -13.46
C ASP A 31 -8.05 -2.44 -12.42
N VAL A 32 -7.73 -3.26 -11.43
CA VAL A 32 -8.57 -3.48 -10.24
C VAL A 32 -8.10 -2.53 -9.13
N GLY A 33 -8.99 -1.63 -8.71
CA GLY A 33 -8.74 -0.77 -7.56
C GLY A 33 -8.89 -1.53 -6.25
N MET A 34 -7.88 -1.47 -5.40
CA MET A 34 -7.86 -2.08 -4.07
C MET A 34 -7.45 -1.05 -3.01
N VAL A 35 -7.74 -1.33 -1.75
CA VAL A 35 -7.36 -0.48 -0.62
C VAL A 35 -6.35 -1.22 0.25
N VAL A 36 -5.25 -0.56 0.62
CA VAL A 36 -4.30 -1.09 1.60
C VAL A 36 -4.90 -0.99 2.98
N ASP A 37 -4.89 -2.10 3.72
CA ASP A 37 -5.35 -2.15 5.10
C ASP A 37 -4.62 -1.11 5.97
N LYS A 38 -5.34 -0.50 6.92
CA LYS A 38 -4.83 0.56 7.77
C LYS A 38 -3.59 0.13 8.57
N GLU A 39 -3.60 -1.07 9.13
CA GLU A 39 -2.50 -1.58 9.94
C GLU A 39 -1.28 -1.88 9.08
N LEU A 40 -1.52 -2.49 7.91
CA LEU A 40 -0.48 -2.72 6.90
C LEU A 40 0.13 -1.39 6.42
N LEU A 41 -0.68 -0.37 6.13
CA LEU A 41 -0.20 0.94 5.69
C LEU A 41 0.67 1.59 6.76
N THR A 42 0.26 1.54 8.03
CA THR A 42 1.07 2.03 9.15
C THR A 42 2.37 1.26 9.31
N PHE A 43 2.34 -0.07 9.14
CA PHE A 43 3.54 -0.89 9.19
C PHE A 43 4.53 -0.52 8.07
N LEU A 44 4.04 -0.39 6.84
CA LEU A 44 4.85 -0.06 5.66
C LEU A 44 5.45 1.35 5.72
N LEU A 45 4.69 2.33 6.22
CA LEU A 45 5.15 3.70 6.38
C LEU A 45 5.97 3.92 7.66
N GLY A 46 5.83 3.07 8.67
CA GLY A 46 6.43 3.27 9.98
C GLY A 46 5.94 4.54 10.70
N TYR A 47 4.73 5.01 10.38
CA TYR A 47 3.99 6.06 11.08
C TYR A 47 2.48 5.92 10.81
N ASN A 48 1.66 6.64 11.58
CA ASN A 48 0.20 6.63 11.43
C ASN A 48 -0.37 8.03 11.19
N ALA A 49 -1.69 8.11 10.97
CA ALA A 49 -2.38 9.37 10.71
C ALA A 49 -2.18 10.42 11.81
N ALA A 50 -2.18 10.00 13.08
CA ALA A 50 -2.03 10.92 14.21
C ALA A 50 -0.64 11.55 14.24
N HIS A 51 0.40 10.77 13.96
CA HIS A 51 1.78 11.25 13.85
C HIS A 51 1.92 12.32 12.77
N LEU A 52 1.42 12.05 11.57
CA LEU A 52 1.48 13.00 10.46
C LEU A 52 0.65 14.26 10.74
N LYS A 53 -0.57 14.12 11.29
CA LYS A 53 -1.41 15.27 11.69
C LYS A 53 -0.71 16.15 12.73
N LYS A 54 -0.01 15.54 13.69
CA LYS A 54 0.78 16.26 14.70
C LYS A 54 1.93 17.04 14.04
N ALA A 55 2.72 16.40 13.17
CA ALA A 55 3.82 17.06 12.46
C ALA A 55 3.33 18.25 11.60
N ILE A 56 2.16 18.11 10.94
CA ILE A 56 1.51 19.20 10.19
C ILE A 56 1.12 20.35 11.14
N ALA A 57 0.44 20.03 12.25
CA ALA A 57 -0.02 21.04 13.20
C ALA A 57 1.14 21.81 13.85
N GLU A 58 2.24 21.11 14.14
CA GLU A 58 3.47 21.68 14.70
C GLU A 58 4.35 22.38 13.66
N LYS A 59 4.01 22.29 12.37
CA LYS A 59 4.83 22.77 11.25
C LYS A 59 6.28 22.25 11.31
N ASN A 60 6.46 21.02 11.76
CA ASN A 60 7.77 20.41 11.91
C ASN A 60 8.27 19.91 10.53
N SER A 61 9.02 20.76 9.83
CA SER A 61 9.50 20.49 8.46
C SER A 61 10.33 19.22 8.36
N ASP A 62 11.18 18.96 9.35
CA ASP A 62 12.10 17.82 9.34
C ASP A 62 11.33 16.51 9.45
N GLU A 63 10.30 16.47 10.28
CA GLU A 63 9.46 15.28 10.43
C GLU A 63 8.56 15.06 9.21
N LEU A 64 8.06 16.14 8.60
CA LEU A 64 7.28 16.07 7.35
C LEU A 64 8.13 15.54 6.19
N GLU A 65 9.41 15.92 6.10
CA GLU A 65 10.31 15.40 5.07
C GLU A 65 10.60 13.91 5.29
N LYS A 66 10.83 13.46 6.53
CA LYS A 66 10.96 12.02 6.82
C LYS A 66 9.71 11.24 6.45
N CYS A 67 8.52 11.76 6.75
CA CYS A 67 7.27 11.13 6.33
C CYS A 67 7.18 11.03 4.80
N ARG A 68 7.56 12.09 4.09
CA ARG A 68 7.60 12.10 2.62
C ARG A 68 8.58 11.07 2.06
N GLU A 69 9.80 10.98 2.59
CA GLU A 69 10.81 9.98 2.17
C GLU A 69 10.29 8.55 2.33
N LYS A 70 9.64 8.26 3.47
CA LYS A 70 9.04 6.94 3.70
C LYS A 70 7.90 6.64 2.73
N ALA A 71 7.04 7.62 2.42
CA ALA A 71 6.00 7.48 1.41
C ALA A 71 6.56 7.24 -0.01
N GLN A 72 7.68 7.89 -0.35
CA GLN A 72 8.38 7.64 -1.62
C GLN A 72 8.98 6.23 -1.67
N ASN A 73 9.56 5.76 -0.57
CA ASN A 73 10.09 4.40 -0.48
C ASN A 73 8.97 3.35 -0.57
N LEU A 74 7.78 3.64 -0.04
CA LEU A 74 6.61 2.78 -0.22
C LEU A 74 6.23 2.62 -1.70
N ARG A 75 6.30 3.68 -2.52
CA ARG A 75 6.07 3.58 -3.97
C ARG A 75 7.05 2.61 -4.64
N LYS A 76 8.31 2.61 -4.21
CA LYS A 76 9.32 1.67 -4.72
C LYS A 76 9.02 0.21 -4.36
N ILE A 77 8.36 -0.03 -3.22
CA ILE A 77 7.89 -1.38 -2.86
C ILE A 77 6.82 -1.83 -3.85
N PHE A 78 5.81 -1.00 -4.12
CA PHE A 78 4.74 -1.32 -5.07
C PHE A 78 5.24 -1.45 -6.52
N ALA A 79 6.32 -0.76 -6.88
CA ALA A 79 6.94 -0.91 -8.21
C ALA A 79 7.64 -2.26 -8.45
N ARG A 80 7.73 -3.14 -7.44
CA ARG A 80 8.32 -4.48 -7.61
C ARG A 80 7.35 -5.41 -8.33
N LEU A 81 7.90 -6.23 -9.24
CA LEU A 81 7.13 -7.23 -10.01
C LEU A 81 6.98 -8.58 -9.31
N ASP A 82 7.68 -8.78 -8.18
CA ASP A 82 7.70 -10.04 -7.44
C ASP A 82 6.87 -10.01 -6.16
N LEU A 83 5.85 -9.14 -6.11
CA LEU A 83 4.97 -9.02 -4.96
C LEU A 83 3.94 -10.14 -4.91
N VAL A 84 3.66 -10.62 -3.70
CA VAL A 84 2.55 -11.53 -3.39
C VAL A 84 1.61 -10.81 -2.44
N LEU A 85 0.35 -10.65 -2.85
CA LEU A 85 -0.65 -9.86 -2.12
C LEU A 85 -1.71 -10.80 -1.55
N GLU A 86 -1.97 -10.72 -0.24
CA GLU A 86 -3.15 -11.33 0.36
C GLU A 86 -4.28 -10.31 0.33
N VAL A 87 -5.33 -10.60 -0.44
CA VAL A 87 -6.45 -9.70 -0.68
C VAL A 87 -7.73 -10.31 -0.12
N GLU A 88 -8.43 -9.52 0.70
CA GLU A 88 -9.76 -9.84 1.21
C GLU A 88 -10.81 -9.23 0.28
N PHE A 89 -11.67 -10.09 -0.29
CA PHE A 89 -12.82 -9.67 -1.08
C PHE A 89 -14.07 -9.72 -0.21
N SER A 90 -14.79 -8.60 -0.18
CA SER A 90 -16.10 -8.56 0.45
C SER A 90 -17.16 -9.02 -0.55
N PRO A 91 -18.20 -9.74 -0.09
CA PRO A 91 -19.35 -10.10 -0.92
C PRO A 91 -20.23 -8.89 -1.30
N GLU A 92 -20.02 -7.72 -0.68
CA GLU A 92 -20.74 -6.50 -0.99
C GLU A 92 -20.19 -5.83 -2.26
N SER A 93 -21.05 -5.65 -3.26
CA SER A 93 -20.69 -5.16 -4.61
C SER A 93 -20.17 -3.72 -4.67
N SER A 94 -20.30 -2.95 -3.59
CA SER A 94 -19.88 -1.54 -3.51
C SER A 94 -18.56 -1.32 -2.75
N SER A 95 -17.90 -2.40 -2.32
CA SER A 95 -16.68 -2.32 -1.51
C SER A 95 -15.44 -2.67 -2.32
N TYR A 96 -14.36 -1.90 -2.12
CA TYR A 96 -13.06 -2.23 -2.72
C TYR A 96 -12.43 -3.41 -1.98
N PRO A 97 -11.77 -4.36 -2.69
CA PRO A 97 -10.97 -5.38 -2.05
C PRO A 97 -9.88 -4.77 -1.17
N VAL A 98 -9.54 -5.43 -0.06
CA VAL A 98 -8.59 -4.93 0.92
C VAL A 98 -7.31 -5.77 0.91
N ILE A 99 -6.18 -5.13 0.65
CA ILE A 99 -4.86 -5.77 0.74
C ILE A 99 -4.49 -5.86 2.22
N LYS A 100 -4.44 -7.09 2.76
CA LYS A 100 -4.14 -7.37 4.16
C LYS A 100 -2.65 -7.61 4.40
N LYS A 101 -1.96 -8.22 3.44
CA LYS A 101 -0.51 -8.47 3.52
C LYS A 101 0.17 -8.31 2.18
N ILE A 102 1.44 -7.90 2.24
CA ILE A 102 2.35 -7.82 1.09
C ILE A 102 3.62 -8.58 1.44
N ASN A 103 3.93 -9.57 0.62
CA ASN A 103 5.18 -10.32 0.67
C ASN A 103 5.88 -10.24 -0.68
N ASN A 104 7.06 -10.85 -0.78
CA ASN A 104 7.70 -11.10 -2.06
C ASN A 104 7.71 -12.60 -2.35
N LEU A 105 7.90 -12.94 -3.62
CA LEU A 105 7.82 -14.30 -4.11
C LEU A 105 8.83 -15.23 -3.42
N ALA A 106 10.06 -14.75 -3.16
CA ALA A 106 11.09 -15.52 -2.47
C ALA A 106 10.66 -15.95 -1.06
N LYS A 107 10.07 -15.03 -0.29
CA LYS A 107 9.53 -15.32 1.05
C LYS A 107 8.30 -16.22 1.01
N SER A 108 7.49 -16.13 -0.05
CA SER A 108 6.26 -16.91 -0.18
C SER A 108 6.49 -18.35 -0.64
N LEU A 109 7.64 -18.65 -1.26
CA LEU A 109 7.95 -19.96 -1.80
C LEU A 109 8.85 -20.82 -0.88
N ASP A 110 9.24 -20.35 0.32
CA ASP A 110 10.19 -21.02 1.22
C ASP A 110 11.47 -21.50 0.51
N VAL A 111 11.91 -20.79 -0.53
CA VAL A 111 13.17 -21.08 -1.22
C VAL A 111 14.28 -20.39 -0.44
N ILE A 112 14.88 -21.12 0.51
CA ILE A 112 16.14 -20.81 1.17
C ILE A 112 17.22 -21.74 0.64
#